data_AF-A0A3C1H0Y7-F1
#
_entry.id   AF-A0A3C1H0Y7-F1
#
_cell.length_a   1.000
_cell.length_b   1.000
_cell.length_c   1.000
_cell.angle_alpha   90.00
_cell.angle_beta   90.00
_cell.angle_gamma   90.00
#
_symmetry.space_group_name_H-M   'P 1'
#
loop_
_entity.id
_entity.type
_entity.pdbx_description
1 polymer ?
#
loop_
_entity_poly.entity_id
_entity_poly.type
_entity_poly.pdbx_seq_one_letter_code
_entity_poly.pdbx_strand_id
1 'polypeptide(L)' 'DGEWMRSWQERVKAAGANLLGDEGYIVNEAPSDDDIAKLKALGKELVGA' A
#
# COMPACT_ATOMS: atom_id res chain seq x y z
N ASP A 1 8.63 -1.45 -13.91
CA ASP A 1 9.55 -2.32 -13.15
C ASP A 1 9.36 -2.32 -11.63
N GLY A 2 8.72 -1.31 -11.03
CA GLY A 2 8.45 -1.33 -9.59
C GLY A 2 9.68 -1.12 -8.70
N GLU A 3 10.87 -0.88 -9.26
CA GLU A 3 12.07 -0.45 -8.52
C GLU A 3 11.80 0.79 -7.65
N TRP A 4 11.07 1.76 -8.19
CA TRP A 4 10.67 2.95 -7.43
C TRP A 4 9.84 2.61 -6.20
N MET A 5 8.98 1.57 -6.27
CA MET A 5 8.16 1.14 -5.16
C MET A 5 8.98 0.48 -4.06
N ARG A 6 9.94 -0.37 -4.43
CA ARG A 6 10.87 -1.00 -3.48
C ARG A 6 11.66 0.06 -2.72
N SER A 7 12.23 1.03 -3.44
CA SER A 7 12.93 2.17 -2.83
C SER A 7 12.03 3.02 -1.94
N TRP A 8 10.75 3.20 -2.32
CA TRP A 8 9.78 3.93 -1.51
C TRP A 8 9.43 3.17 -0.22
N GLN A 9 9.18 1.86 -0.29
CA GLN A 9 8.91 1.03 0.89
C GLN A 9 10.04 1.10 1.91
N GLU A 10 11.29 0.99 1.46
CA GLU A 10 12.46 1.10 2.32
C GLU A 10 12.53 2.47 3.02
N ARG A 11 12.25 3.56 2.30
CA ARG A 11 12.22 4.92 2.87
C ARG A 11 11.10 5.10 3.89
N VAL A 12 9.92 4.55 3.64
CA VAL A 12 8.78 4.63 4.56
C VAL A 12 9.07 3.84 5.85
N LYS A 13 9.62 2.62 5.72
CA LYS A 13 10.07 1.82 6.88
C LYS A 13 11.18 2.53 7.65
N ALA A 14 12.16 3.11 6.96
CA ALA A 14 13.26 3.86 7.57
C ALA A 14 12.80 5.12 8.30
N ALA A 15 11.70 5.74 7.84
CA ALA A 15 11.06 6.86 8.52
C ALA A 15 10.24 6.45 9.77
N GLY A 16 10.19 5.15 10.10
CA GLY A 16 9.44 4.62 11.24
C GLY A 16 7.94 4.45 10.95
N ALA A 17 7.51 4.55 9.70
CA ALA A 17 6.12 4.33 9.32
C ALA A 17 5.86 2.84 9.07
N ASN A 18 4.70 2.37 9.52
CA ASN A 18 4.26 0.99 9.30
C ASN A 18 3.45 0.92 8.00
N LEU A 19 3.91 0.11 7.05
CA LEU A 19 3.20 -0.11 5.79
C LEU A 19 2.03 -1.08 6.02
N LEU A 20 0.82 -0.69 5.57
CA LEU A 20 -0.30 -1.61 5.54
C LEU A 20 -0.14 -2.64 4.41
N GLY A 21 -0.34 -3.91 4.73
CA GLY A 21 -0.28 -5.02 3.76
C GLY A 21 1.12 -5.41 3.31
N ASP A 22 2.11 -5.38 4.22
CA ASP A 22 3.54 -5.77 4.08
C ASP A 22 4.38 -4.96 3.07
N GLU A 23 3.82 -4.74 1.88
CA GLU A 23 4.42 -4.07 0.73
C GLU A 23 3.65 -2.79 0.34
N GLY A 24 2.49 -2.52 0.95
CA GLY A 24 1.61 -1.46 0.51
C GLY A 24 0.80 -1.87 -0.73
N TYR A 25 -0.30 -1.16 -0.97
CA TYR A 25 -1.16 -1.46 -2.11
C TYR A 25 -0.67 -0.75 -3.37
N ILE A 26 -0.31 -1.53 -4.41
CA ILE A 26 0.19 -1.01 -5.68
C ILE A 26 -0.82 -1.33 -6.77
N VAL A 27 -1.25 -0.29 -7.47
CA VAL A 27 -2.03 -0.43 -8.68
C VAL A 27 -1.25 0.23 -9.79
N ASN A 28 -0.84 -0.55 -10.79
CA ASN A 28 -0.32 0.01 -12.02
C ASN A 28 -1.49 0.48 -12.88
N GLU A 29 -1.37 1.69 -13.43
CA GLU A 29 -2.38 2.32 -14.28
C GLU A 29 -3.65 2.72 -13.50
N ALA A 30 -4.78 2.09 -13.77
CA ALA A 30 -6.05 2.40 -13.13
C ALA A 30 -6.50 1.24 -12.22
N PRO A 31 -7.02 1.53 -11.02
CA PRO A 31 -7.53 0.49 -10.14
C PRO A 31 -8.75 -0.17 -10.77
N SER A 32 -8.70 -1.51 -10.82
CA SER A 32 -9.86 -2.33 -11.15
C SER A 32 -10.83 -2.36 -9.97
N ASP A 33 -12.06 -2.85 -10.17
CA ASP A 33 -13.03 -2.99 -9.08
C ASP A 33 -12.52 -3.83 -7.90
N ASP A 34 -11.71 -4.85 -8.18
CA ASP A 34 -11.06 -5.69 -7.17
C ASP A 34 -10.02 -4.91 -6.35
N ASP A 35 -9.31 -3.98 -7.00
CA ASP A 35 -8.36 -3.08 -6.35
C ASP A 35 -9.06 -2.10 -5.41
N ILE A 36 -10.19 -1.55 -5.86
CA ILE A 36 -11.02 -0.66 -5.04
C ILE A 36 -11.57 -1.42 -3.83
N ALA A 37 -11.96 -2.69 -3.98
CA ALA A 37 -12.44 -3.51 -2.88
C ALA A 37 -11.34 -3.75 -1.83
N LYS A 38 -10.12 -4.10 -2.26
CA LYS A 38 -8.96 -4.26 -1.37
C LYS A 38 -8.56 -2.96 -0.70
N LEU A 39 -8.54 -1.83 -1.41
CA LEU A 39 -8.30 -0.51 -0.82
C LEU A 39 -9.33 -0.14 0.26
N LYS A 40 -10.61 -0.44 0.04
CA LYS A 40 -11.66 -0.24 1.03
C LYS A 40 -11.48 -1.12 2.27
N ALA A 41 -11.00 -2.35 2.10
CA ALA A 41 -10.69 -3.24 3.22
C ALA A 41 -9.50 -2.71 4.03
N LEU A 42 -8.40 -2.34 3.36
CA LEU A 42 -7.22 -1.74 3.98
C LEU A 42 -7.56 -0.44 4.74
N GLY A 43 -8.41 0.41 4.16
CA GLY A 43 -8.87 1.63 4.83
C GLY A 43 -9.67 1.36 6.11
N LYS A 44 -10.44 0.26 6.17
CA LYS A 44 -11.13 -0.15 7.40
C LYS A 44 -10.17 -0.65 8.45
N GLU A 45 -9.13 -1.38 8.07
CA GLU A 45 -8.07 -1.80 9.01
C GLU A 45 -7.32 -0.60 9.59
N LEU A 46 -7.05 0.43 8.78
CA LEU A 46 -6.40 1.66 9.25
C LEU A 46 -7.22 2.42 10.30
N VAL A 47 -8.55 2.48 10.15
CA VAL A 47 -9.44 3.16 11.11
C VAL A 47 -9.64 2.33 12.39
N GLY A 48 -9.45 1.02 12.32
CA GLY A 48 -9.60 0.10 13.45
C GLY A 48 -8.32 -0.15 14.26
N ALA A 49 -7.16 0.32 13.79
CA ALA A 49 -5.84 0.11 14.40
C ALA A 49 -5.46 1.18 15.44
#